data_AF-A0A8T9Q7K9-F1
#
_entry.id   AF-A0A8T9Q7K9-F1
#
_cell.length_a   1.000
_cell.length_b   1.000
_cell.length_c   1.000
_cell.angle_alpha   90.00
_cell.angle_beta   90.00
_cell.angle_gamma   90.00
#
_symmetry.space_group_name_H-M   'P 1'
#
loop_
_entity.id
_entity.type
_entity.pdbx_description
1 polymer ?
#
loop_
_entity_poly.entity_id
_entity_poly.type
_entity_poly.pdbx_seq_one_letter_code
_entity_poly.pdbx_strand_id
1 'polypeptide(L)'
;MRAYINQDATGEWASTNCFAAADGFRQMGWEIVPFHRFSELLHDEPEDIVVSHIDDVEGALRALGCAVPPALDYPAELAPFLGRRLWQSTINEVAADPSQWPVFVKPRLARKKFTGVLVRHFRDLAGCGDQAENTPVWCAEPVQFVAEWCCFVRYGEVLAAQPYRGDWRAHFDPRVVEAAVAAYSEAPKAYALDIGLTAAGPRWSLK
;
A
#
# COMPACT_ATOMS: atom_id res chain seq x y z
N MET A 1 -10.62 -20.31 -16.98
CA MET A 1 -10.05 -19.13 -16.32
C MET A 1 -8.59 -19.43 -16.06
N ARG A 2 -7.72 -18.50 -16.43
CA ARG A 2 -6.28 -18.57 -16.28
C ARG A 2 -5.83 -17.56 -15.23
N ALA A 3 -4.85 -17.94 -14.43
CA ALA A 3 -4.15 -17.04 -13.52
C ALA A 3 -2.71 -16.89 -14.00
N TYR A 4 -2.40 -15.73 -14.57
CA TYR A 4 -1.07 -15.32 -14.96
C TYR A 4 -0.30 -14.84 -13.73
N ILE A 5 0.78 -15.52 -13.37
CA ILE A 5 1.49 -15.24 -12.11
C ILE A 5 2.99 -15.08 -12.35
N ASN A 6 3.56 -14.01 -11.81
CA ASN A 6 4.93 -13.62 -12.11
C ASN A 6 5.97 -14.53 -11.44
N GLN A 7 7.00 -14.87 -12.21
CA GLN A 7 8.22 -15.54 -11.77
C GLN A 7 9.44 -14.64 -11.98
N ASP A 8 10.44 -14.82 -11.13
CA ASP A 8 11.74 -14.17 -11.30
C ASP A 8 12.59 -14.88 -12.37
N ALA A 9 13.77 -14.33 -12.67
CA ALA A 9 14.65 -14.86 -13.70
C ALA A 9 15.18 -16.29 -13.43
N THR A 10 14.99 -16.82 -12.22
CA THR A 10 15.37 -18.18 -11.84
C THR A 10 14.24 -19.20 -12.04
N GLY A 11 13.03 -18.73 -12.35
CA GLY A 11 11.83 -19.56 -12.46
C GLY A 11 11.13 -19.80 -11.12
N GLU A 12 11.55 -19.11 -10.06
CA GLU A 12 10.86 -19.08 -8.77
C GLU A 12 9.75 -18.02 -8.78
N TRP A 13 8.75 -18.16 -7.92
CA TRP A 13 7.70 -17.12 -7.80
C TRP A 13 8.31 -15.81 -7.29
N ALA A 14 8.02 -14.71 -7.97
CA ALA A 14 8.67 -13.43 -7.73
C ALA A 14 8.43 -12.84 -6.32
N SER A 15 7.43 -13.35 -5.60
CA SER A 15 7.19 -13.03 -4.20
C SER A 15 6.40 -14.12 -3.50
N THR A 16 6.38 -14.08 -2.16
CA THR A 16 5.49 -14.90 -1.34
C THR A 16 4.02 -14.71 -1.71
N ASN A 17 3.62 -13.51 -2.14
CA ASN A 17 2.27 -13.23 -2.62
C ASN A 17 1.98 -13.95 -3.95
N CYS A 18 2.94 -13.99 -4.87
CA CYS A 18 2.80 -14.75 -6.12
C CYS A 18 2.68 -16.25 -5.84
N PHE A 19 3.51 -16.79 -4.95
CA PHE A 19 3.40 -18.19 -4.53
C PHE A 19 2.04 -18.50 -3.91
N ALA A 20 1.59 -17.69 -2.94
CA ALA A 20 0.31 -17.88 -2.26
C ALA A 20 -0.88 -17.80 -3.24
N ALA A 21 -0.83 -16.87 -4.20
CA ALA A 21 -1.84 -16.79 -5.24
C ALA A 21 -1.82 -18.03 -6.16
N ALA A 22 -0.64 -18.50 -6.56
CA ALA A 22 -0.51 -19.68 -7.42
C ALA A 22 -1.07 -20.94 -6.74
N ASP A 23 -0.79 -21.11 -5.45
CA ASP A 23 -1.36 -22.20 -4.66
C ASP A 23 -2.89 -22.07 -4.53
N GLY A 24 -3.39 -20.90 -4.15
CA GLY A 24 -4.82 -20.64 -4.00
C GLY A 24 -5.61 -20.86 -5.29
N PHE A 25 -5.16 -20.30 -6.41
CA PHE A 25 -5.82 -20.48 -7.71
C PHE A 25 -5.75 -21.95 -8.19
N ARG A 26 -4.64 -22.65 -7.93
CA ARG A 26 -4.53 -24.08 -8.26
C ARG A 26 -5.55 -24.92 -7.48
N GLN A 27 -5.74 -24.65 -6.20
CA GLN A 27 -6.75 -25.32 -5.38
C GLN A 27 -8.18 -25.03 -5.86
N MET A 28 -8.41 -23.87 -6.49
CA MET A 28 -9.69 -23.52 -7.13
C MET A 28 -9.87 -24.13 -8.53
N GLY A 29 -8.90 -24.90 -9.04
CA GLY A 29 -8.95 -25.53 -10.36
C GLY A 29 -8.65 -24.58 -11.53
N TRP A 30 -8.01 -23.44 -11.27
CA TRP A 30 -7.57 -22.53 -12.33
C TRP A 30 -6.30 -23.04 -13.00
N GLU A 31 -6.15 -22.72 -14.28
CA GLU A 31 -4.89 -22.91 -14.98
C GLU A 31 -3.89 -21.85 -14.51
N ILE A 32 -2.74 -22.27 -13.99
CA ILE A 32 -1.67 -21.34 -13.60
C ILE A 32 -0.71 -21.17 -14.77
N VAL A 33 -0.60 -19.94 -15.26
CA VAL A 33 0.26 -19.58 -16.39
C VAL A 33 1.41 -18.70 -15.86
N PRO A 34 2.59 -19.27 -15.58
CA PRO A 34 3.73 -18.48 -15.13
C PRO A 34 4.23 -17.56 -16.25
N PHE A 35 4.70 -16.36 -15.89
CA PHE A 35 5.33 -15.42 -16.83
C PHE A 35 6.47 -14.64 -16.18
N HIS A 36 7.44 -14.20 -16.97
CA HIS A 36 8.61 -13.46 -16.48
C HIS A 36 8.52 -11.97 -16.80
N ARG A 37 7.92 -11.64 -17.94
CA ARG A 37 7.81 -10.26 -18.45
C ARG A 37 6.41 -9.98 -18.95
N PHE A 38 5.95 -8.74 -18.77
CA PHE A 38 4.64 -8.28 -19.25
C PHE A 38 4.37 -8.63 -20.73
N SER A 39 5.38 -8.53 -21.60
CA SER A 39 5.27 -8.85 -23.03
C SER A 39 4.87 -10.30 -23.34
N GLU A 40 4.97 -11.20 -22.37
CA GLU A 40 4.60 -12.62 -22.48
C GLU A 40 3.10 -12.85 -22.17
N LEU A 41 2.41 -11.85 -21.61
CA LEU A 41 1.00 -11.94 -21.24
C LEU A 41 0.10 -11.87 -22.48
N LEU A 42 -0.50 -13.00 -22.84
CA LEU A 42 -1.65 -13.07 -23.75
C LEU A 42 -2.93 -12.81 -22.92
N HIS A 43 -3.09 -11.56 -22.47
CA HIS A 43 -4.21 -11.16 -21.61
C HIS A 43 -5.27 -10.41 -22.41
N ASP A 44 -6.13 -11.18 -23.06
CA ASP A 44 -7.26 -10.74 -23.89
C ASP A 44 -8.63 -11.01 -23.24
N GLU A 45 -8.69 -11.93 -22.28
CA GLU A 45 -9.92 -12.32 -21.59
C GLU A 45 -10.06 -11.59 -20.23
N PRO A 46 -11.11 -10.77 -20.02
CA PRO A 46 -11.35 -10.05 -18.76
C PRO A 46 -11.51 -10.94 -17.52
N GLU A 47 -11.85 -12.22 -17.70
CA GLU A 47 -12.05 -13.20 -16.64
C GLU A 47 -10.74 -13.80 -16.13
N ASP A 48 -9.63 -13.60 -16.84
CA ASP A 48 -8.32 -14.04 -16.40
C ASP A 48 -7.74 -13.10 -15.34
N ILE A 49 -6.87 -13.62 -14.49
CA ILE A 49 -6.25 -12.85 -13.40
C ILE A 49 -4.76 -12.70 -13.66
N VAL A 50 -4.24 -11.49 -13.41
CA VAL A 50 -2.80 -11.21 -13.40
C VAL A 50 -2.36 -10.91 -11.96
N VAL A 51 -1.39 -11.68 -11.46
CA VAL A 51 -0.77 -11.48 -10.14
C VAL A 51 0.70 -11.16 -10.33
N SER A 52 1.05 -9.88 -10.16
CA SER A 52 2.42 -9.38 -10.29
C SER A 52 2.59 -8.03 -9.58
N HIS A 53 3.72 -7.37 -9.83
CA HIS A 53 3.97 -5.99 -9.53
C HIS A 53 3.03 -5.04 -10.27
N ILE A 54 2.99 -3.80 -9.78
CA ILE A 54 1.96 -2.83 -10.15
C ILE A 54 1.99 -2.47 -11.64
N ASP A 55 3.17 -2.35 -12.24
CA ASP A 55 3.32 -1.95 -13.64
C ASP A 55 2.73 -3.02 -14.59
N ASP A 56 2.93 -4.30 -14.28
CA ASP A 56 2.36 -5.40 -15.06
C ASP A 56 0.83 -5.44 -14.96
N VAL A 57 0.29 -5.22 -13.74
CA VAL A 57 -1.17 -5.18 -13.52
C VAL A 57 -1.80 -3.99 -14.24
N GLU A 58 -1.17 -2.81 -14.20
CA GLU A 58 -1.64 -1.67 -14.96
C GLU A 58 -1.53 -1.88 -16.47
N GLY A 59 -0.45 -2.51 -16.94
CA GLY A 59 -0.29 -2.90 -18.33
C GLY A 59 -1.43 -3.82 -18.78
N ALA A 60 -1.77 -4.81 -17.95
CA ALA A 60 -2.83 -5.78 -18.23
C ALA A 60 -4.20 -5.08 -18.35
N LEU A 61 -4.52 -4.18 -17.42
CA LEU A 61 -5.73 -3.37 -17.49
C LEU A 61 -5.79 -2.53 -18.78
N ARG A 62 -4.67 -1.90 -19.18
CA ARG A 62 -4.61 -1.13 -20.44
C ARG A 62 -4.82 -2.02 -21.67
N ALA A 63 -4.26 -3.22 -21.68
CA ALA A 63 -4.42 -4.17 -22.78
C ALA A 63 -5.89 -4.60 -22.96
N LEU A 64 -6.64 -4.73 -21.86
CA LEU A 64 -8.09 -4.97 -21.87
C LEU A 64 -8.93 -3.72 -22.18
N GLY A 65 -8.32 -2.56 -22.43
CA GLY A 65 -9.03 -1.30 -22.64
C GLY A 65 -9.70 -0.74 -21.37
N CYS A 66 -9.32 -1.23 -20.19
CA CYS A 66 -9.82 -0.75 -18.92
C CYS A 66 -9.06 0.50 -18.46
N ALA A 67 -9.77 1.39 -17.76
CA ALA A 67 -9.13 2.51 -17.08
C ALA A 67 -8.28 1.99 -15.91
N VAL A 68 -7.05 2.46 -15.81
CA VAL A 68 -6.17 2.18 -14.67
C VAL A 68 -6.63 3.02 -13.48
N PRO A 69 -6.97 2.42 -12.32
CA PRO A 69 -7.36 3.18 -11.14
C PRO A 69 -6.22 4.11 -10.67
N PRO A 70 -6.55 5.33 -10.21
CA PRO A 70 -5.56 6.22 -9.61
C PRO A 70 -4.92 5.56 -8.38
N ALA A 71 -3.75 6.06 -7.98
CA ALA A 71 -3.14 5.66 -6.71
C ALA A 71 -4.08 5.94 -5.54
N LEU A 72 -4.33 4.91 -4.73
CA LEU A 72 -5.07 5.01 -3.48
C LEU A 72 -4.09 5.44 -2.39
N ASP A 73 -4.25 6.69 -1.93
CA ASP A 73 -3.42 7.29 -0.88
C ASP A 73 -4.21 7.36 0.44
N TYR A 74 -4.62 8.57 0.84
CA TYR A 74 -5.38 8.86 2.05
C TYR A 74 -6.78 9.33 1.66
N PRO A 75 -7.76 8.42 1.54
CA PRO A 75 -9.15 8.77 1.27
C PRO A 75 -9.66 9.74 2.33
N ALA A 76 -10.45 10.74 1.93
CA ALA A 76 -10.96 11.75 2.84
C ALA A 76 -11.87 11.13 3.91
N GLU A 77 -12.58 10.07 3.55
CA GLU A 77 -13.47 9.26 4.39
C GLU A 77 -12.70 8.59 5.54
N LEU A 78 -11.42 8.30 5.35
CA LEU A 78 -10.56 7.67 6.35
C LEU A 78 -9.79 8.68 7.21
N ALA A 79 -9.88 9.98 6.92
CA ALA A 79 -9.20 11.02 7.69
C ALA A 79 -9.48 10.97 9.21
N PRO A 80 -10.73 10.70 9.68
CA PRO A 80 -11.01 10.55 11.11
C PRO A 80 -10.25 9.41 11.79
N PHE A 81 -9.79 8.43 11.00
CA PHE A 81 -9.11 7.23 11.48
C PHE A 81 -7.58 7.31 11.41
N LEU A 82 -7.01 8.41 10.91
CA LEU A 82 -5.56 8.60 10.89
C LEU A 82 -4.99 8.84 12.28
N GLY A 83 -5.77 9.39 13.21
CA GLY A 83 -5.34 9.67 14.59
C GLY A 83 -4.19 10.69 14.70
N ARG A 84 -3.89 11.41 13.62
CA ARG A 84 -2.81 12.39 13.49
C ARG A 84 -3.14 13.40 12.39
N ARG A 85 -2.53 14.59 12.45
CA ARG A 85 -2.64 15.56 11.36
C ARG A 85 -1.87 15.07 10.13
N LEU A 86 -2.53 15.19 8.97
CA LEU A 86 -1.97 14.94 7.64
C LEU A 86 -2.10 16.22 6.81
N TRP A 87 -1.05 16.63 6.13
CA TRP A 87 -1.07 17.78 5.24
C TRP A 87 -0.20 17.57 4.01
N GLN A 88 -0.37 18.45 3.04
CA GLN A 88 0.32 18.42 1.77
C GLN A 88 1.48 19.41 1.77
N SER A 89 2.61 19.02 1.20
CA SER A 89 3.80 19.87 1.01
C SER A 89 4.58 19.38 -0.21
N THR A 90 5.75 19.96 -0.43
CA THR A 90 6.79 19.43 -1.32
C THR A 90 8.07 19.09 -0.56
N ILE A 91 8.91 18.20 -1.12
CA ILE A 91 10.15 17.78 -0.44
C ILE A 91 11.12 18.96 -0.22
N ASN A 92 11.16 19.93 -1.15
CA ASN A 92 12.03 21.10 -1.00
C ASN A 92 11.54 22.03 0.12
N GLU A 93 10.22 22.20 0.29
CA GLU A 93 9.67 23.00 1.40
C GLU A 93 10.00 22.35 2.75
N VAL A 94 9.86 21.03 2.87
CA VAL A 94 10.25 20.30 4.09
C VAL A 94 11.75 20.43 4.37
N ALA A 95 12.58 20.37 3.34
CA ALA A 95 14.03 20.50 3.48
C ALA A 95 14.47 21.92 3.86
N ALA A 96 13.77 22.94 3.34
CA ALA A 96 14.10 24.34 3.55
C ALA A 96 13.67 24.89 4.92
N ASP A 97 12.72 24.22 5.60
CA ASP A 97 12.18 24.67 6.88
C ASP A 97 12.35 23.63 8.00
N PRO A 98 13.52 23.61 8.68
CA PRO A 98 13.76 22.73 9.82
C PRO A 98 12.81 22.95 11.01
N SER A 99 12.06 24.06 11.07
CA SER A 99 11.11 24.29 12.17
C SER A 99 9.89 23.36 12.10
N GLN A 100 9.65 22.74 10.94
CA GLN A 100 8.60 21.73 10.76
C GLN A 100 9.03 20.34 11.27
N TRP A 101 10.29 20.15 11.65
CA TRP A 101 10.80 18.87 12.11
C TRP A 101 10.57 18.71 13.62
N PRO A 102 10.25 17.49 14.12
CA PRO A 102 10.18 16.24 13.38
C PRO A 102 8.88 16.07 12.58
N VAL A 103 8.99 15.54 11.35
CA VAL A 103 7.85 15.29 10.45
C VAL A 103 8.02 13.98 9.69
N PHE A 104 6.95 13.19 9.57
CA PHE A 104 6.94 12.03 8.68
C PHE A 104 6.58 12.46 7.25
N VAL A 105 7.34 11.98 6.25
CA VAL A 105 7.21 12.39 4.85
C VAL A 105 7.10 11.18 3.95
N LYS A 106 6.16 11.19 2.99
CA LYS A 106 5.95 10.14 1.98
C LYS A 106 5.59 10.76 0.62
N PRO A 107 6.03 10.24 -0.54
CA PRO A 107 5.60 10.73 -1.85
C PRO A 107 4.08 10.63 -2.04
N ARG A 108 3.45 11.62 -2.69
CA ARG A 108 1.99 11.73 -2.86
C ARG A 108 1.43 11.25 -4.21
N LEU A 109 2.25 10.87 -5.18
CA LEU A 109 1.76 10.49 -6.53
C LEU A 109 2.68 9.48 -7.22
N ALA A 110 3.99 9.68 -7.05
CA ALA A 110 4.99 8.74 -7.54
C ALA A 110 5.07 7.53 -6.60
N ARG A 111 4.36 6.46 -6.94
CA ARG A 111 4.35 5.21 -6.15
C ARG A 111 5.79 4.75 -5.93
N LYS A 112 6.19 4.65 -4.66
CA LYS A 112 7.51 4.16 -4.20
C LYS A 112 8.74 4.97 -4.68
N LYS A 113 8.60 6.25 -5.05
CA LYS A 113 9.77 7.10 -5.37
C LYS A 113 10.82 7.10 -4.24
N PHE A 114 10.35 7.12 -3.00
CA PHE A 114 11.14 6.74 -1.83
C PHE A 114 10.23 6.15 -0.74
N THR A 115 10.83 5.39 0.17
CA THR A 115 10.14 4.86 1.36
C THR A 115 9.90 6.00 2.34
N GLY A 116 8.68 6.12 2.87
CA GLY A 116 8.34 7.19 3.81
C GLY A 116 9.30 7.24 5.01
N VAL A 117 9.74 8.45 5.37
CA VAL A 117 10.81 8.69 6.33
C VAL A 117 10.37 9.65 7.43
N LEU A 118 10.85 9.43 8.65
CA LEU A 118 10.72 10.39 9.74
C LEU A 118 11.92 11.34 9.71
N VAL A 119 11.72 12.57 9.25
CA VAL A 119 12.75 13.59 9.17
C VAL A 119 12.90 14.25 10.54
N ARG A 120 14.08 14.10 11.15
CA ARG A 120 14.47 14.79 12.39
C ARG A 120 15.65 15.73 12.16
N HIS A 121 16.49 15.39 11.19
CA HIS A 121 17.66 16.12 10.80
C HIS A 121 17.83 16.08 9.28
N PHE A 122 18.65 16.99 8.74
CA PHE A 122 18.90 17.08 7.31
C PHE A 122 19.35 15.77 6.67
N ARG A 123 20.19 14.97 7.36
CA ARG A 123 20.66 13.67 6.86
C ARG A 123 19.54 12.66 6.59
N ASP A 124 18.39 12.79 7.24
CA ASP A 124 17.27 11.87 7.08
C ASP A 124 16.56 12.09 5.72
N LEU A 125 16.83 13.22 5.05
CA LEU A 125 16.35 13.54 3.71
C LEU A 125 17.20 12.89 2.60
N ALA A 126 18.29 12.19 2.95
CA ALA A 126 19.12 11.48 1.99
C ALA A 126 18.27 10.47 1.19
N GLY A 127 18.28 10.60 -0.13
CA GLY A 127 17.47 9.75 -1.03
C GLY A 127 16.01 10.18 -1.20
N CYS A 128 15.55 11.24 -0.53
CA CYS A 128 14.18 11.77 -0.71
C CYS A 128 14.10 12.84 -1.81
N GLY A 129 15.22 13.48 -2.14
CA GLY A 129 15.30 14.53 -3.15
C GLY A 129 15.46 14.00 -4.58
N ASP A 130 14.98 14.79 -5.54
CA ASP A 130 15.17 14.59 -6.97
C ASP A 130 15.65 15.91 -7.58
N GLN A 131 16.74 15.87 -8.35
CA GLN A 131 17.33 17.07 -8.96
C GLN A 131 16.42 17.68 -10.05
N ALA A 132 15.56 16.86 -10.67
CA ALA A 132 14.68 17.28 -11.74
C ALA A 132 13.29 17.72 -11.26
N GLU A 133 12.90 17.36 -10.02
CA GLU A 133 11.52 17.53 -9.56
C GLU A 133 11.42 17.92 -8.09
N ASN A 134 10.64 18.97 -7.81
CA ASN A 134 10.16 19.24 -6.45
C ASN A 134 8.99 18.30 -6.12
N THR A 135 9.32 17.10 -5.66
CA THR A 135 8.37 15.99 -5.47
C THR A 135 7.25 16.37 -4.49
N PRO A 136 5.96 16.24 -4.88
CA PRO A 136 4.84 16.39 -3.95
C PRO A 136 4.84 15.29 -2.88
N VAL A 137 4.64 15.70 -1.63
CA VAL A 137 4.67 14.79 -0.47
C VAL A 137 3.44 14.94 0.41
N TRP A 138 3.12 13.86 1.11
CA TRP A 138 2.35 13.84 2.33
C TRP A 138 3.26 14.07 3.52
N CYS A 139 2.85 14.97 4.40
CA CYS A 139 3.47 15.22 5.68
C CYS A 139 2.50 14.82 6.79
N ALA A 140 3.01 14.15 7.83
CA ALA A 140 2.21 13.76 8.98
C ALA A 140 2.96 14.00 10.29
N GLU A 141 2.20 14.23 11.35
CA GLU A 141 2.76 14.22 12.71
C GLU A 141 3.43 12.88 13.00
N PRO A 142 4.62 12.86 13.61
CA PRO A 142 5.28 11.62 13.98
C PRO A 142 4.42 10.80 14.95
N VAL A 143 4.25 9.51 14.66
CA VAL A 143 3.57 8.56 15.55
C VAL A 143 4.54 7.46 15.95
N GLN A 144 4.58 7.17 17.24
CA GLN A 144 5.30 6.02 17.76
C GLN A 144 4.34 4.83 17.82
N PHE A 145 4.51 3.90 16.89
CA PHE A 145 3.76 2.65 16.84
C PHE A 145 4.37 1.60 17.76
N VAL A 146 3.53 0.96 18.57
CA VAL A 146 3.86 -0.21 19.41
C VAL A 146 3.81 -1.49 18.58
N ALA A 147 2.76 -1.61 17.76
CA ALA A 147 2.57 -2.71 16.84
C ALA A 147 1.67 -2.27 15.67
N GLU A 148 1.84 -2.90 14.51
CA GLU A 148 1.17 -2.62 13.25
C GLU A 148 0.58 -3.91 12.68
N TRP A 149 -0.59 -3.81 12.05
CA TRP A 149 -1.27 -4.89 11.34
C TRP A 149 -1.71 -4.44 9.96
N CYS A 150 -1.69 -5.37 9.02
CA CYS A 150 -2.29 -5.22 7.70
C CYS A 150 -3.61 -5.99 7.67
N CYS A 151 -4.72 -5.27 7.54
CA CYS A 151 -6.06 -5.85 7.45
C CYS A 151 -6.45 -6.03 5.98
N PHE A 152 -6.89 -7.23 5.60
CA PHE A 152 -7.30 -7.56 4.23
C PHE A 152 -8.82 -7.50 4.14
N VAL A 153 -9.33 -6.61 3.29
CA VAL A 153 -10.76 -6.34 3.14
C VAL A 153 -11.22 -6.78 1.77
N ARG A 154 -12.37 -7.45 1.70
CA ARG A 154 -13.02 -7.83 0.44
C ARG A 154 -14.53 -7.61 0.58
N TYR A 155 -15.12 -6.90 -0.37
CA TYR A 155 -16.56 -6.56 -0.41
C TYR A 155 -17.09 -5.96 0.91
N GLY A 156 -16.26 -5.14 1.59
CA GLY A 156 -16.62 -4.52 2.86
C GLY A 156 -16.45 -5.42 4.08
N GLU A 157 -15.96 -6.66 3.91
CA GLU A 157 -15.69 -7.59 5.01
C GLU A 157 -14.19 -7.69 5.29
N VAL A 158 -13.82 -7.61 6.57
CA VAL A 158 -12.45 -7.84 7.02
C VAL A 158 -12.19 -9.35 7.07
N LEU A 159 -11.37 -9.86 6.16
CA LEU A 159 -11.08 -11.29 6.04
C LEU A 159 -9.99 -11.75 6.99
N ALA A 160 -8.99 -10.91 7.22
CA ALA A 160 -7.85 -11.21 8.09
C ALA A 160 -7.16 -9.93 8.54
N ALA A 161 -6.48 -9.99 9.68
CA ALA A 161 -5.54 -8.98 10.13
C ALA A 161 -4.21 -9.67 10.47
N GLN A 162 -3.16 -9.39 9.70
CA GLN A 162 -1.85 -10.00 9.89
C GLN A 162 -0.90 -9.04 10.62
N PRO A 163 -0.19 -9.49 11.66
CA PRO A 163 0.88 -8.69 12.28
C PRO A 163 1.92 -8.30 11.24
N TYR A 164 2.24 -7.02 11.16
CA TYR A 164 3.23 -6.48 10.25
C TYR A 164 4.55 -6.17 10.97
N ARG A 165 4.48 -5.48 12.11
CA ARG A 165 5.66 -5.09 12.89
C ARG A 165 5.30 -4.80 14.35
N GLY A 166 6.24 -4.98 15.27
CA GLY A 166 6.14 -4.50 16.65
C GLY A 166 5.91 -5.61 17.67
N ASP A 167 5.39 -5.24 18.85
CA ASP A 167 5.17 -6.19 19.94
C ASP A 167 4.02 -7.16 19.61
N TRP A 168 4.36 -8.44 19.42
CA TRP A 168 3.41 -9.50 19.11
C TRP A 168 2.36 -9.74 20.20
N ARG A 169 2.61 -9.27 21.43
CA ARG A 169 1.65 -9.35 22.55
C ARG A 169 0.57 -8.29 22.48
N ALA A 170 0.79 -7.23 21.71
CA ALA A 170 -0.15 -6.15 21.58
C ALA A 170 -1.29 -6.55 20.62
N HIS A 171 -2.42 -5.85 20.69
CA HIS A 171 -3.49 -5.97 19.71
C HIS A 171 -4.25 -4.65 19.58
N PHE A 172 -4.82 -4.40 18.40
CA PHE A 172 -5.69 -3.24 18.17
C PHE A 172 -7.13 -3.57 18.57
N ASP A 173 -7.97 -2.54 18.69
CA ASP A 173 -9.42 -2.72 18.86
C ASP A 173 -10.07 -2.96 17.49
N PRO A 174 -10.62 -4.16 17.20
CA PRO A 174 -11.15 -4.49 15.88
C PRO A 174 -12.27 -3.57 15.41
N ARG A 175 -13.02 -2.97 16.35
CA ARG A 175 -14.13 -2.04 16.06
C ARG A 175 -13.67 -0.80 15.29
N VAL A 176 -12.40 -0.44 15.42
CA VAL A 176 -11.80 0.71 14.71
C VAL A 176 -11.68 0.39 13.23
N VAL A 177 -11.20 -0.81 12.90
CA VAL A 177 -11.07 -1.27 11.51
C VAL A 177 -12.46 -1.45 10.91
N GLU A 178 -13.39 -2.08 11.63
CA GLU A 178 -14.77 -2.24 11.18
C GLU A 178 -15.43 -0.88 10.89
N ALA A 179 -15.25 0.11 11.77
CA ALA A 179 -15.76 1.47 11.56
C ALA A 179 -15.08 2.17 10.37
N ALA A 180 -13.77 2.00 10.19
CA ALA A 180 -13.04 2.55 9.05
C ALA A 180 -13.53 1.95 7.72
N VAL A 181 -13.70 0.63 7.67
CA VAL A 181 -14.22 -0.08 6.49
C VAL A 181 -15.65 0.36 6.19
N ALA A 182 -16.51 0.50 7.20
CA ALA A 182 -17.87 0.98 7.04
C ALA A 182 -17.94 2.45 6.56
N ALA A 183 -16.98 3.28 6.97
CA ALA A 183 -16.89 4.68 6.55
C ALA A 183 -16.38 4.85 5.11
N TYR A 184 -15.59 3.89 4.60
CA TYR A 184 -14.97 4.00 3.29
C TYR A 184 -15.94 3.57 2.17
N SER A 185 -16.93 4.42 1.88
CA SER A 185 -18.01 4.10 0.94
C SER A 185 -17.54 3.87 -0.50
N GLU A 186 -16.54 4.61 -0.96
CA GLU A 186 -15.96 4.51 -2.32
C GLU A 186 -14.81 3.50 -2.40
N ALA A 187 -14.71 2.58 -1.44
CA ALA A 187 -13.62 1.61 -1.39
C ALA A 187 -13.60 0.67 -2.61
N PRO A 188 -12.41 0.26 -3.08
CA PRO A 188 -12.27 -0.86 -4.00
C PRO A 188 -12.91 -2.13 -3.46
N LYS A 189 -13.24 -3.06 -4.36
CA LYS A 189 -13.82 -4.35 -3.97
C LYS A 189 -12.89 -5.22 -3.14
N ALA A 190 -11.58 -5.00 -3.22
CA ALA A 190 -10.59 -5.60 -2.35
C ALA A 190 -9.43 -4.63 -2.11
N TYR A 191 -8.97 -4.51 -0.87
CA TYR A 191 -7.84 -3.65 -0.48
C TYR A 191 -7.21 -4.12 0.83
N ALA A 192 -6.02 -3.59 1.10
CA ALA A 192 -5.34 -3.71 2.37
C ALA A 192 -5.48 -2.40 3.15
N LEU A 193 -5.69 -2.49 4.46
CA LEU A 193 -5.79 -1.36 5.39
C LEU A 193 -4.78 -1.54 6.52
N ASP A 194 -3.81 -0.63 6.61
CA ASP A 194 -2.78 -0.67 7.64
C ASP A 194 -3.25 0.09 8.88
N ILE A 195 -3.23 -0.58 10.04
CA ILE A 195 -3.56 0.00 11.35
C ILE A 195 -2.41 -0.24 12.32
N GLY A 196 -2.07 0.76 13.13
CA GLY A 196 -1.08 0.62 14.19
C GLY A 196 -1.58 1.10 15.54
N LEU A 197 -1.24 0.36 16.59
CA LEU A 197 -1.41 0.76 17.99
C LEU A 197 -0.33 1.79 18.33
N THR A 198 -0.71 2.93 18.91
CA THR A 198 0.23 4.01 19.26
C THR A 198 0.63 3.96 20.73
N ALA A 199 1.84 4.44 21.05
CA ALA A 199 2.35 4.49 22.42
C ALA A 199 1.79 5.67 23.25
N ALA A 200 1.50 6.78 22.58
CA ALA A 200 0.92 7.98 23.16
C ALA A 200 0.05 8.68 22.11
N GLY A 201 -1.26 8.77 22.35
CA GLY A 201 -2.23 9.30 21.37
C GLY A 201 -3.59 8.56 21.45
N PRO A 202 -4.47 8.70 20.44
CA PRO A 202 -5.56 7.73 20.26
C PRO A 202 -4.95 6.33 20.23
N ARG A 203 -5.64 5.33 20.79
CA ARG A 203 -5.12 3.95 20.91
C ARG A 203 -4.80 3.28 19.55
N TRP A 204 -4.91 3.98 18.43
CA TRP A 204 -4.69 3.49 17.09
C TRP A 204 -4.42 4.65 16.12
N SER A 205 -3.86 4.35 14.96
CA SER A 205 -3.69 5.26 13.82
C SER A 205 -3.63 4.43 12.53
N LEU A 206 -4.44 4.79 11.53
CA LEU A 206 -4.30 4.26 10.17
C LEU A 206 -3.08 4.86 9.46
N LYS A 207 -2.48 4.08 8.55
CA LYS A 207 -1.20 4.40 7.91
C LYS A 207 -1.28 4.53 6.40
#